data_AF-A0A859IQE0-F1
#
_entry.id   AF-A0A859IQE0-F1
#
_cell.length_a   1.000
_cell.length_b   1.000
_cell.length_c   1.000
_cell.angle_alpha   90.00
_cell.angle_beta   90.00
_cell.angle_gamma   90.00
#
_symmetry.space_group_name_H-M   'P 1'
#
loop_
_entity.id
_entity.type
_entity.pdbx_description
1 polymer ?
#
loop_
_entity_poly.entity_id
_entity_poly.type
_entity_poly.pdbx_seq_one_letter_code
_entity_poly.pdbx_strand_id
1 'polypeptide(L)'
;MEFDKFQKKLHYFIESMSEKFNSSVIVITHSMGGTLFNKFQSLMTDEWLNKFIYKWVSLSAPLGGAIDSIRTVLTGNDFGIPKLLFDAGKFVDFLRTFPSVYYLFPDFDVFNSSEVFLELNNQSFTLRDWRKIVAMAFPQYEDFSFNSLKIYQNEAPRVKMLCIISKDVPTPRFFTYNSLKFQPNIVYEDGDGTVDFESLNVCDRYQKQASNRIRTFLLKRINHLNILHSPLMLDILEKELYL
;
A
#
# COMPACT_ATOMS: atom_id res chain seq x y z
N MET A 1 -1.38 -18.43 9.21
CA MET A 1 -0.49 -17.70 8.28
C MET A 1 0.29 -16.64 9.05
N GLU A 2 1.41 -16.12 8.50
CA GLU A 2 2.25 -15.12 9.20
C GLU A 2 1.48 -13.86 9.63
N PHE A 3 0.49 -13.44 8.83
CA PHE A 3 -0.38 -12.31 9.17
C PHE A 3 -1.16 -12.55 10.47
N ASP A 4 -1.66 -13.76 10.75
CA ASP A 4 -2.38 -14.06 12.00
C ASP A 4 -1.47 -13.90 13.23
N LYS A 5 -0.19 -14.27 13.09
CA LYS A 5 0.82 -14.11 14.16
C LYS A 5 1.12 -12.63 14.39
N PHE A 6 1.24 -11.85 13.32
CA PHE A 6 1.39 -10.40 13.40
C PHE A 6 0.17 -9.75 14.08
N GLN A 7 -1.05 -10.08 13.64
CA GLN A 7 -2.30 -9.54 14.22
C GLN A 7 -2.38 -9.80 15.73
N LYS A 8 -2.14 -11.04 16.17
CA LYS A 8 -2.19 -11.40 17.60
C LYS A 8 -1.18 -10.59 18.43
N LYS A 9 0.03 -10.41 17.89
CA LYS A 9 1.07 -9.60 18.56
C LYS A 9 0.69 -8.12 18.60
N LEU A 10 0.17 -7.57 17.51
CA LEU A 10 -0.24 -6.18 17.44
C LEU A 10 -1.42 -5.89 18.40
N HIS A 11 -2.42 -6.77 18.43
CA HIS A 11 -3.54 -6.71 19.37
C HIS A 11 -3.05 -6.64 20.82
N TYR A 12 -2.24 -7.62 21.24
CA TYR A 12 -1.69 -7.66 22.59
C TYR A 12 -0.83 -6.44 22.92
N PHE A 13 -0.03 -5.96 21.96
CA PHE A 13 0.80 -4.79 22.15
C PHE A 13 -0.03 -3.52 22.37
N ILE A 14 -1.10 -3.33 21.60
CA ILE A 14 -2.01 -2.19 21.74
C ILE A 14 -2.69 -2.21 23.11
N GLU A 15 -3.20 -3.37 23.55
CA GLU A 15 -3.80 -3.54 24.87
C GLU A 15 -2.79 -3.22 25.98
N SER A 16 -1.58 -3.80 25.88
CA SER A 16 -0.52 -3.58 26.87
C SER A 16 -0.09 -2.13 26.98
N MET A 17 0.01 -1.40 25.86
CA MET A 17 0.31 0.04 25.88
C MET A 17 -0.86 0.84 26.46
N SER A 18 -2.09 0.50 26.10
CA SER A 18 -3.25 1.19 26.60
C SER A 18 -3.41 1.04 28.12
N GLU A 19 -3.23 -0.16 28.64
CA GLU A 19 -3.27 -0.46 30.07
C GLU A 19 -2.13 0.23 30.82
N LYS A 20 -0.91 0.17 30.28
CA LYS A 20 0.27 0.79 30.90
C LYS A 20 0.13 2.30 31.06
N PHE A 21 -0.47 2.99 30.09
CA PHE A 21 -0.62 4.44 30.09
C PHE A 21 -2.04 4.91 30.46
N ASN A 22 -2.94 3.98 30.79
CA ASN A 22 -4.35 4.21 31.09
C ASN A 22 -5.05 5.14 30.06
N SER A 23 -4.78 4.91 28.78
CA SER A 23 -5.28 5.72 27.67
C SER A 23 -5.37 4.91 26.38
N SER A 24 -6.25 5.28 25.46
CA SER A 24 -6.27 4.70 24.12
C SER A 24 -5.05 5.17 23.31
N VAL A 25 -4.63 4.38 22.31
CA VAL A 25 -3.41 4.64 21.55
C VAL A 25 -3.68 5.40 20.25
N ILE A 26 -2.71 6.21 19.84
CA ILE A 26 -2.63 6.72 18.47
C ILE A 26 -1.75 5.76 17.68
N VAL A 27 -2.29 5.21 16.58
CA VAL A 27 -1.52 4.36 15.67
C VAL A 27 -1.05 5.22 14.52
N ILE A 28 0.25 5.30 14.28
CA ILE A 28 0.83 5.98 13.12
C ILE A 28 1.45 4.93 12.20
N THR A 29 1.05 4.94 10.94
CA THR A 29 1.51 3.98 9.94
C THR A 29 2.05 4.69 8.72
N HIS A 30 3.06 4.10 8.09
CA HIS A 30 3.59 4.54 6.80
C HIS A 30 3.47 3.43 5.77
N SER A 31 3.20 3.81 4.52
CA SER A 31 3.21 2.90 3.37
C SER A 31 2.34 1.67 3.62
N MET A 32 2.83 0.47 3.30
CA MET A 32 2.13 -0.80 3.50
C MET A 32 1.65 -1.01 4.95
N GLY A 33 2.32 -0.41 5.95
CA GLY A 33 1.86 -0.46 7.34
C GLY A 33 0.42 0.05 7.49
N GLY A 34 0.02 1.04 6.69
CA GLY A 34 -1.34 1.56 6.67
C GLY A 34 -2.34 0.56 6.09
N THR A 35 -2.00 -0.10 4.99
CA THR A 35 -2.85 -1.15 4.39
C THR A 35 -3.02 -2.34 5.34
N LEU A 36 -1.95 -2.76 6.02
CA LEU A 36 -1.99 -3.83 7.03
C LEU A 36 -2.84 -3.43 8.24
N PHE A 37 -2.69 -2.20 8.75
CA PHE A 37 -3.50 -1.73 9.86
C PHE A 37 -4.98 -1.59 9.47
N ASN A 38 -5.26 -1.15 8.24
CA ASN A 38 -6.64 -1.08 7.73
C ASN A 38 -7.32 -2.45 7.74
N LYS A 39 -6.58 -3.49 7.31
CA LYS A 39 -7.06 -4.87 7.40
C LYS A 39 -7.18 -5.34 8.85
N PHE A 40 -6.22 -5.03 9.71
CA PHE A 40 -6.26 -5.41 11.12
C PHE A 40 -7.49 -4.81 11.82
N GLN A 41 -7.73 -3.50 11.71
CA GLN A 41 -8.86 -2.85 12.37
C GLN A 41 -10.21 -3.36 11.85
N SER A 42 -10.30 -3.76 10.57
CA SER A 42 -11.56 -4.26 10.02
C SER A 42 -11.97 -5.61 10.59
N LEU A 43 -11.04 -6.33 11.21
CA LEU A 43 -11.27 -7.60 11.91
C LEU A 43 -11.60 -7.44 13.39
N MET A 44 -11.46 -6.25 13.98
CA MET A 44 -11.70 -6.00 15.40
C MET A 44 -13.17 -5.64 15.68
N THR A 45 -13.65 -5.89 16.90
CA THR A 45 -14.97 -5.44 17.33
C THR A 45 -14.99 -3.94 17.58
N ASP A 46 -16.16 -3.31 17.44
CA ASP A 46 -16.30 -1.87 17.71
C ASP A 46 -16.02 -1.53 19.17
N GLU A 47 -16.39 -2.42 20.10
CA GLU A 47 -16.05 -2.28 21.53
C GLU A 47 -14.53 -2.19 21.73
N TRP A 48 -13.78 -3.09 21.09
CA TRP A 48 -12.32 -3.10 21.19
C TRP A 48 -11.71 -1.85 20.56
N LEU A 49 -12.15 -1.48 19.36
CA LEU A 49 -11.65 -0.29 18.66
C LEU A 49 -11.91 0.99 19.47
N ASN A 50 -13.12 1.15 20.01
CA ASN A 50 -13.49 2.31 20.81
C ASN A 50 -12.72 2.38 22.13
N LYS A 51 -12.40 1.23 22.73
CA LYS A 51 -11.64 1.17 23.99
C LYS A 51 -10.16 1.49 23.78
N PHE A 52 -9.56 0.94 22.73
CA PHE A 52 -8.10 0.91 22.61
C PHE A 52 -7.52 1.87 21.57
N ILE A 53 -8.28 2.33 20.58
CA ILE A 53 -7.77 3.18 19.50
C ILE A 53 -8.36 4.58 19.58
N TYR A 54 -7.52 5.56 19.88
CA TYR A 54 -7.93 6.97 19.88
C TYR A 54 -8.09 7.50 18.45
N LYS A 55 -7.06 7.27 17.62
CA LYS A 55 -6.95 7.76 16.24
C LYS A 55 -5.92 6.94 15.47
N TRP A 56 -6.16 6.77 14.18
CA TRP A 56 -5.18 6.24 13.23
C TRP A 56 -4.68 7.35 12.31
N VAL A 57 -3.37 7.53 12.25
CA VAL A 57 -2.70 8.40 11.28
C VAL A 57 -2.07 7.54 10.19
N SER A 58 -2.53 7.72 8.96
CA SER A 58 -2.04 7.01 7.78
C SER A 58 -1.20 7.94 6.91
N LEU A 59 0.07 7.60 6.70
CA LEU A 59 1.01 8.36 5.88
C LEU A 59 1.32 7.59 4.60
N SER A 60 0.94 8.14 3.44
CA SER A 60 1.22 7.55 2.12
C SER A 60 0.84 6.06 2.01
N ALA A 61 -0.31 5.66 2.56
CA ALA A 61 -0.73 4.26 2.49
C ALA A 61 -1.22 3.89 1.07
N PRO A 62 -0.68 2.83 0.45
CA PRO A 62 -1.21 2.27 -0.79
C PRO A 62 -2.48 1.48 -0.51
N LEU A 63 -3.55 2.19 -0.15
CA LEU A 63 -4.81 1.56 0.28
C LEU A 63 -5.40 0.71 -0.83
N GLY A 64 -5.30 1.14 -2.09
CA GLY A 64 -5.72 0.36 -3.25
C GLY A 64 -4.66 -0.56 -3.86
N GLY A 65 -3.45 -0.63 -3.28
CA GLY A 65 -2.29 -1.27 -3.91
C GLY A 65 -1.42 -0.30 -4.70
N ALA A 66 -0.47 -0.82 -5.47
CA ALA A 66 0.45 -0.04 -6.32
C ALA A 66 0.76 -0.82 -7.60
N ILE A 67 0.66 -0.18 -8.76
CA ILE A 67 0.91 -0.84 -10.05
C ILE A 67 2.35 -1.37 -10.15
N ASP A 68 3.29 -0.65 -9.53
CA ASP A 68 4.70 -1.01 -9.49
C ASP A 68 5.01 -2.32 -8.72
N SER A 69 4.08 -2.81 -7.90
CA SER A 69 4.23 -4.13 -7.25
C SER A 69 4.26 -5.26 -8.29
N ILE A 70 3.58 -5.09 -9.42
CA ILE A 70 3.57 -6.07 -10.50
C ILE A 70 4.93 -6.08 -11.21
N ARG A 71 5.52 -4.91 -11.50
CA ARG A 71 6.89 -4.81 -12.02
C ARG A 71 7.89 -5.47 -11.07
N THR A 72 7.74 -5.24 -9.77
CA THR A 72 8.59 -5.86 -8.73
C THR A 72 8.62 -7.39 -8.85
N VAL A 73 7.47 -8.02 -9.09
CA VAL A 73 7.39 -9.48 -9.27
C VAL A 73 7.94 -9.94 -10.63
N LEU A 74 7.74 -9.17 -11.69
CA LEU A 74 8.18 -9.55 -13.04
C LEU A 74 9.70 -9.45 -13.20
N THR A 75 10.28 -8.29 -12.91
CA THR A 75 11.69 -7.98 -13.24
C THR A 75 12.46 -7.35 -12.08
N GLY A 76 11.87 -7.29 -10.89
CA GLY A 76 12.47 -6.69 -9.70
C GLY A 76 12.34 -5.18 -9.69
N ASN A 77 12.37 -4.61 -8.49
CA ASN A 77 12.52 -3.19 -8.25
C ASN A 77 13.72 -3.02 -7.32
N ASP A 78 14.63 -2.10 -7.63
CA ASP A 78 15.79 -1.86 -6.80
C ASP A 78 15.43 -1.09 -5.51
N PHE A 79 14.26 -0.45 -5.43
CA PHE A 79 13.82 0.32 -4.25
C PHE A 79 14.88 1.33 -3.78
N GLY A 80 15.75 1.80 -4.68
CA GLY A 80 16.89 2.67 -4.36
C GLY A 80 18.12 1.95 -3.77
N ILE A 81 18.11 0.62 -3.66
CA ILE A 81 19.24 -0.20 -3.23
C ILE A 81 20.26 -0.30 -4.40
N PRO A 82 21.54 0.01 -4.18
CA PRO A 82 22.55 -0.06 -5.23
C PRO A 82 22.65 -1.45 -5.85
N LYS A 83 22.51 -1.53 -7.18
CA LYS A 83 22.58 -2.78 -7.96
C LYS A 83 23.89 -3.56 -7.79
N LEU A 84 24.95 -2.91 -7.29
CA LEU A 84 26.23 -3.56 -6.98
C LEU A 84 26.13 -4.57 -5.82
N LEU A 85 25.09 -4.47 -4.98
CA LEU A 85 24.94 -5.31 -3.80
C LEU A 85 24.26 -6.66 -4.08
N PHE A 86 23.66 -6.86 -5.26
CA PHE A 86 22.88 -8.05 -5.57
C PHE A 86 22.94 -8.46 -7.05
N ASP A 87 22.93 -9.77 -7.31
CA ASP A 87 22.66 -10.31 -8.66
C ASP A 87 21.20 -10.04 -9.01
N ALA A 88 20.95 -9.32 -10.11
CA ALA A 88 19.61 -8.85 -10.48
C ALA A 88 18.60 -10.01 -10.60
N GLY A 89 18.99 -11.14 -11.18
CA GLY A 89 18.10 -12.30 -11.33
C GLY A 89 17.76 -12.94 -9.98
N LYS A 90 18.78 -13.17 -9.14
CA LYS A 90 18.58 -13.72 -7.79
C LYS A 90 17.79 -12.77 -6.89
N PHE A 91 17.90 -11.46 -7.13
CA PHE A 91 17.16 -10.47 -6.37
C PHE A 91 15.67 -10.48 -6.70
N VAL A 92 15.28 -10.68 -7.96
CA VAL A 92 13.85 -10.86 -8.31
C VAL A 92 13.29 -12.11 -7.61
N ASP A 93 14.00 -13.24 -7.68
CA ASP A 93 13.56 -14.48 -7.02
C ASP A 93 13.47 -14.34 -5.50
N PHE A 94 14.33 -13.54 -4.89
CA PHE A 94 14.23 -13.19 -3.48
C PHE A 94 13.01 -12.32 -3.18
N LEU A 95 12.79 -11.24 -3.95
CA LEU A 95 11.63 -10.34 -3.76
C LEU A 95 10.29 -11.08 -3.88
N ARG A 96 10.26 -12.04 -4.81
CA ARG A 96 9.18 -12.99 -5.07
C ARG A 96 8.79 -13.85 -3.86
N THR A 97 9.69 -14.07 -2.91
CA THR A 97 9.37 -14.82 -1.68
C THR A 97 8.57 -14.02 -0.65
N PHE A 98 8.46 -12.70 -0.80
CA PHE A 98 7.77 -11.86 0.18
C PHE A 98 6.27 -11.77 -0.09
N PRO A 99 5.41 -12.23 0.84
CA PRO A 99 3.97 -12.07 0.73
C PRO A 99 3.52 -10.60 0.60
N SER A 100 4.29 -9.67 1.16
CA SER A 100 4.02 -8.22 1.16
C SER A 100 3.88 -7.64 -0.24
N VAL A 101 4.66 -8.11 -1.22
CA VAL A 101 4.59 -7.59 -2.59
C VAL A 101 3.22 -7.88 -3.21
N TYR A 102 2.63 -9.04 -2.89
CA TYR A 102 1.31 -9.44 -3.39
C TYR A 102 0.15 -8.78 -2.65
N TYR A 103 0.33 -8.45 -1.37
CA TYR A 103 -0.63 -7.63 -0.62
C TYR A 103 -0.82 -6.23 -1.21
N LEU A 104 0.15 -5.77 -1.98
CA LEU A 104 0.15 -4.48 -2.66
C LEU A 104 -0.34 -4.55 -4.11
N PHE A 105 -0.80 -5.71 -4.59
CA PHE A 105 -1.35 -5.79 -5.93
C PHE A 105 -2.56 -4.85 -6.09
N PRO A 106 -2.66 -4.13 -7.23
CA PRO A 106 -3.74 -3.20 -7.49
C PRO A 106 -5.12 -3.85 -7.35
N ASP A 107 -6.00 -3.23 -6.59
CA ASP A 107 -7.38 -3.69 -6.44
C ASP A 107 -8.28 -3.16 -7.57
N PHE A 108 -9.20 -3.99 -8.05
CA PHE A 108 -10.07 -3.69 -9.21
C PHE A 108 -11.17 -2.70 -8.88
N ASP A 109 -11.49 -2.49 -7.59
CA ASP A 109 -12.44 -1.45 -7.17
C ASP A 109 -11.76 -0.07 -7.07
N VAL A 110 -10.43 -0.04 -7.09
CA VAL A 110 -9.65 1.20 -7.07
C VAL A 110 -9.18 1.59 -8.46
N PHE A 111 -8.56 0.64 -9.17
CA PHE A 111 -7.93 0.83 -10.47
C PHE A 111 -8.88 0.43 -11.62
N ASN A 112 -8.79 1.12 -12.75
CA ASN A 112 -9.53 0.72 -13.95
C ASN A 112 -9.02 -0.63 -14.48
N SER A 113 -9.76 -1.70 -14.19
CA SER A 113 -9.34 -3.06 -14.56
C SER A 113 -9.20 -3.32 -16.07
N SER A 114 -9.78 -2.46 -16.92
CA SER A 114 -9.69 -2.53 -18.38
C SER A 114 -8.56 -1.70 -18.98
N GLU A 115 -7.89 -0.88 -18.18
CA GLU A 115 -6.74 -0.09 -18.62
C GLU A 115 -5.55 -1.01 -18.87
N VAL A 116 -4.87 -0.80 -20.00
CA VAL A 116 -3.60 -1.46 -20.27
C VAL A 116 -2.53 -0.77 -19.44
N PHE A 117 -1.82 -1.54 -18.62
CA PHE A 117 -0.71 -1.04 -17.80
C PHE A 117 0.63 -1.73 -18.14
N LEU A 118 0.59 -2.79 -18.95
CA LEU A 118 1.73 -3.61 -19.29
C LEU A 118 1.66 -4.00 -20.77
N GLU A 119 2.75 -3.80 -21.48
CA GLU A 119 2.98 -4.38 -22.81
C GLU A 119 4.21 -5.29 -22.78
N LEU A 120 4.06 -6.50 -23.31
CA LEU A 120 5.16 -7.46 -23.45
C LEU A 120 5.12 -8.05 -24.86
N ASN A 121 6.19 -7.87 -25.63
CA ASN A 121 6.29 -8.38 -27.01
C ASN A 121 5.08 -8.00 -27.90
N ASN A 122 4.67 -6.73 -27.86
CA ASN A 122 3.49 -6.20 -28.56
C ASN A 122 2.14 -6.82 -28.14
N GLN A 123 2.10 -7.52 -27.01
CA GLN A 123 0.85 -7.95 -26.38
C GLN A 123 0.53 -7.03 -25.21
N SER A 124 -0.70 -6.52 -25.17
CA SER A 124 -1.20 -5.64 -24.12
C SER A 124 -1.86 -6.46 -23.02
N PHE A 125 -1.58 -6.09 -21.77
CA PHE A 125 -2.09 -6.73 -20.56
C PHE A 125 -2.78 -5.69 -19.68
N THR A 126 -3.92 -6.11 -19.13
CA THR A 126 -4.73 -5.33 -18.19
C THR A 126 -4.71 -6.00 -16.82
N LEU A 127 -5.27 -5.35 -15.80
CA LEU A 127 -5.39 -5.97 -14.47
C LEU A 127 -6.27 -7.23 -14.48
N ARG A 128 -7.14 -7.40 -15.49
CA ARG A 128 -7.91 -8.64 -15.69
C ARG A 128 -7.04 -9.83 -16.10
N ASP A 129 -5.85 -9.58 -16.63
CA ASP A 129 -4.89 -10.61 -17.03
C ASP A 129 -3.96 -11.05 -15.88
N TRP A 130 -4.24 -10.64 -14.63
CA TRP A 130 -3.35 -10.88 -13.49
C TRP A 130 -2.87 -12.33 -13.34
N ARG A 131 -3.72 -13.34 -13.65
CA ARG A 131 -3.33 -14.76 -13.60
C ARG A 131 -2.19 -15.07 -14.56
N LYS A 132 -2.28 -14.58 -15.80
CA LYS A 132 -1.22 -14.74 -16.81
C LYS A 132 0.04 -14.01 -16.35
N ILE A 133 -0.11 -12.79 -15.84
CA ILE A 133 1.02 -11.95 -15.40
C ILE A 133 1.78 -12.63 -14.25
N VAL A 134 1.06 -13.19 -13.27
CA VAL A 134 1.69 -13.97 -12.20
C VAL A 134 2.33 -15.23 -12.76
N ALA A 135 1.66 -15.97 -13.63
CA ALA A 135 2.20 -17.20 -14.24
C ALA A 135 3.50 -16.93 -15.02
N MET A 136 3.69 -15.75 -15.59
CA MET A 136 4.96 -15.34 -16.21
C MET A 136 6.13 -15.26 -15.21
N ALA A 137 5.84 -14.84 -13.98
CA ALA A 137 6.82 -14.84 -12.90
C ALA A 137 6.92 -16.20 -12.19
N PHE A 138 5.86 -17.00 -12.25
CA PHE A 138 5.64 -18.18 -11.43
C PHE A 138 4.72 -19.22 -12.07
N PRO A 139 5.23 -20.04 -13.01
CA PRO A 139 4.41 -21.06 -13.68
C PRO A 139 3.74 -22.04 -12.70
N GLN A 140 4.37 -22.33 -11.57
CA GLN A 140 3.87 -23.24 -10.55
C GLN A 140 2.75 -22.66 -9.67
N TYR A 141 2.42 -21.37 -9.81
CA TYR A 141 1.37 -20.69 -9.04
C TYR A 141 0.18 -20.25 -9.92
N GLU A 142 0.04 -20.81 -11.13
CA GLU A 142 -1.06 -20.51 -12.05
C GLU A 142 -2.46 -20.78 -11.41
N ASP A 143 -2.54 -21.77 -10.54
CA ASP A 143 -3.74 -22.13 -9.77
C ASP A 143 -3.88 -21.39 -8.43
N PHE A 144 -2.89 -20.58 -8.03
CA PHE A 144 -2.92 -19.88 -6.76
C PHE A 144 -3.92 -18.72 -6.80
N SER A 145 -4.90 -18.75 -5.90
CA SER A 145 -5.91 -17.69 -5.78
C SER A 145 -5.37 -16.55 -4.91
N PHE A 146 -4.91 -15.47 -5.56
CA PHE A 146 -4.47 -14.24 -4.89
C PHE A 146 -5.61 -13.46 -4.24
N ASN A 147 -6.88 -13.82 -4.49
CA ASN A 147 -8.01 -13.26 -3.75
C ASN A 147 -7.87 -13.49 -2.24
N SER A 148 -7.21 -14.58 -1.84
CA SER A 148 -6.88 -14.85 -0.42
C SER A 148 -5.82 -13.90 0.16
N LEU A 149 -5.05 -13.22 -0.69
CA LEU A 149 -4.01 -12.26 -0.31
C LEU A 149 -4.48 -10.80 -0.39
N LYS A 150 -5.69 -10.54 -0.91
CA LYS A 150 -6.24 -9.19 -0.97
C LYS A 150 -6.54 -8.68 0.45
N ILE A 151 -5.89 -7.58 0.82
CA ILE A 151 -6.09 -6.92 2.12
C ILE A 151 -6.83 -5.58 2.02
N TYR A 152 -7.14 -5.12 0.80
CA TYR A 152 -7.96 -3.93 0.57
C TYR A 152 -9.32 -3.99 1.29
N GLN A 153 -9.78 -2.85 1.81
CA GLN A 153 -11.07 -2.68 2.47
C GLN A 153 -11.88 -1.64 1.70
N ASN A 154 -13.08 -1.99 1.22
CA ASN A 154 -13.92 -1.02 0.51
C ASN A 154 -14.62 -0.03 1.46
N GLU A 155 -14.94 -0.49 2.66
CA GLU A 155 -15.57 0.30 3.70
C GLU A 155 -14.54 1.17 4.44
N ALA A 156 -14.95 2.38 4.79
CA ALA A 156 -14.17 3.29 5.62
C ALA A 156 -13.80 2.64 6.97
N PRO A 157 -12.61 2.93 7.51
CA PRO A 157 -12.21 2.42 8.82
C PRO A 157 -13.19 2.87 9.91
N ARG A 158 -13.39 1.99 10.88
CA ARG A 158 -14.35 2.22 11.97
C ARG A 158 -13.78 3.15 13.06
N VAL A 159 -12.47 3.39 13.04
CA VAL A 159 -11.75 4.33 13.92
C VAL A 159 -11.70 5.75 13.32
N LYS A 160 -11.41 6.75 14.17
CA LYS A 160 -11.02 8.09 13.69
C LYS A 160 -9.74 7.98 12.86
N MET A 161 -9.73 8.58 11.68
CA MET A 161 -8.60 8.50 10.75
C MET A 161 -8.15 9.89 10.32
N LEU A 162 -6.84 10.12 10.41
CA LEU A 162 -6.13 11.21 9.75
C LEU A 162 -5.33 10.59 8.59
N CYS A 163 -5.72 10.88 7.36
CA CYS A 163 -4.97 10.44 6.18
C CYS A 163 -4.11 11.58 5.64
N ILE A 164 -2.82 11.35 5.46
CA ILE A 164 -1.89 12.31 4.87
C ILE A 164 -1.27 11.66 3.64
N ILE A 165 -1.56 12.22 2.48
CA ILE A 165 -1.13 11.74 1.17
C ILE A 165 -0.40 12.84 0.41
N SER A 166 0.33 12.45 -0.63
CA SER A 166 1.03 13.38 -1.50
C SER A 166 0.70 13.10 -2.97
N LYS A 167 0.80 14.13 -3.80
CA LYS A 167 0.67 14.04 -5.25
C LYS A 167 1.71 14.91 -5.95
N ASP A 168 1.64 14.98 -7.27
CA ASP A 168 2.52 15.73 -8.16
C ASP A 168 3.98 15.24 -8.13
N VAL A 169 4.18 13.93 -7.95
CA VAL A 169 5.48 13.24 -8.08
C VAL A 169 5.35 12.14 -9.15
N PRO A 170 6.21 12.14 -10.20
CA PRO A 170 6.17 11.12 -11.24
C PRO A 170 6.25 9.71 -10.68
N THR A 171 5.20 8.91 -10.90
CA THR A 171 5.02 7.57 -10.34
C THR A 171 4.84 6.54 -11.45
N PRO A 172 5.55 5.39 -11.43
CA PRO A 172 5.42 4.38 -12.48
C PRO A 172 3.97 3.92 -12.69
N ARG A 173 3.45 4.03 -13.91
CA ARG A 173 2.08 3.63 -14.27
C ARG A 173 2.01 2.56 -15.34
N PHE A 174 2.86 2.65 -16.35
CA PHE A 174 2.81 1.77 -17.51
C PHE A 174 4.18 1.26 -17.89
N PHE A 175 4.27 -0.03 -18.24
CA PHE A 175 5.50 -0.74 -18.48
C PHE A 175 5.54 -1.39 -19.87
N THR A 176 6.55 -1.08 -20.67
CA THR A 176 6.78 -1.75 -21.96
C THR A 176 8.02 -2.63 -21.91
N TYR A 177 7.85 -3.91 -22.21
CA TYR A 177 8.90 -4.92 -22.26
C TYR A 177 9.07 -5.50 -23.67
N ASN A 178 10.33 -5.55 -24.11
CA ASN A 178 10.76 -6.43 -25.21
C ASN A 178 11.17 -7.82 -24.68
N SER A 179 11.50 -7.93 -23.40
CA SER A 179 11.84 -9.20 -22.74
C SER A 179 11.85 -8.98 -21.23
N LEU A 180 11.32 -9.93 -20.46
CA LEU A 180 11.36 -9.92 -18.99
C LEU A 180 12.76 -10.14 -18.42
N LYS A 181 13.78 -10.36 -19.26
CA LYS A 181 15.20 -10.38 -18.83
C LYS A 181 15.75 -8.99 -18.51
N PHE A 182 15.06 -7.93 -18.92
CA PHE A 182 15.50 -6.55 -18.77
C PHE A 182 14.41 -5.70 -18.10
N GLN A 183 14.80 -4.56 -17.54
CA GLN A 183 13.86 -3.56 -17.03
C GLN A 183 13.02 -2.96 -18.16
N PRO A 184 11.77 -2.58 -17.89
CA PRO A 184 10.89 -2.00 -18.91
C PRO A 184 11.25 -0.54 -19.19
N ASN A 185 10.73 -0.03 -20.31
CA ASN A 185 10.49 1.40 -20.42
C ASN A 185 9.28 1.76 -19.55
N ILE A 186 9.38 2.85 -18.81
CA ILE A 186 8.37 3.27 -17.82
C ILE A 186 7.74 4.58 -18.26
N VAL A 187 6.42 4.61 -18.31
CA VAL A 187 5.64 5.85 -18.36
C VAL A 187 5.13 6.16 -16.96
N TYR A 188 5.22 7.45 -16.60
CA TYR A 188 4.92 7.93 -15.26
C TYR A 188 3.65 8.76 -15.26
N GLU A 189 2.84 8.61 -14.21
CA GLU A 189 1.68 9.43 -13.91
C GLU A 189 1.79 10.07 -12.51
N ASP A 190 0.67 10.60 -12.02
CA ASP A 190 0.57 11.28 -10.74
C ASP A 190 0.58 10.30 -9.55
N GLY A 191 1.22 10.71 -8.46
CA GLY A 191 1.37 9.94 -7.23
C GLY A 191 2.43 10.56 -6.32
N ASP A 192 3.00 9.73 -5.44
CA ASP A 192 4.08 10.13 -4.53
C ASP A 192 5.46 9.58 -4.93
N GLY A 193 5.61 9.09 -6.16
CA GLY A 193 6.83 8.50 -6.70
C GLY A 193 6.97 7.00 -6.41
N THR A 194 6.06 6.41 -5.62
CA THR A 194 5.99 4.97 -5.37
C THR A 194 4.57 4.45 -5.52
N VAL A 195 3.59 5.19 -5.02
CA VAL A 195 2.18 4.79 -5.00
C VAL A 195 1.37 5.68 -5.93
N ASP A 196 0.60 5.07 -6.83
CA ASP A 196 -0.33 5.74 -7.72
C ASP A 196 -1.28 6.66 -6.94
N PHE A 197 -1.54 7.87 -7.45
CA PHE A 197 -2.43 8.81 -6.78
C PHE A 197 -3.83 8.23 -6.55
N GLU A 198 -4.36 7.40 -7.47
CA GLU A 198 -5.69 6.81 -7.29
C GLU A 198 -5.79 5.88 -6.07
N SER A 199 -4.69 5.21 -5.73
CA SER A 199 -4.58 4.35 -4.55
C SER A 199 -4.47 5.16 -3.27
N LEU A 200 -3.65 6.21 -3.27
CA LEU A 200 -3.57 7.17 -2.17
C LEU A 200 -4.93 7.84 -1.92
N ASN A 201 -5.64 8.15 -3.00
CA ASN A 201 -6.91 8.88 -2.96
C ASN A 201 -8.12 8.03 -2.50
N VAL A 202 -7.92 6.76 -2.14
CA VAL A 202 -8.93 5.99 -1.39
C VAL A 202 -9.33 6.71 -0.10
N CYS A 203 -8.42 7.50 0.49
CA CYS A 203 -8.71 8.34 1.65
C CYS A 203 -9.87 9.32 1.42
N ASP A 204 -9.99 9.92 0.23
CA ASP A 204 -11.12 10.80 -0.11
C ASP A 204 -12.42 10.02 -0.22
N ARG A 205 -12.37 8.76 -0.71
CA ARG A 205 -13.55 7.88 -0.74
C ARG A 205 -14.02 7.57 0.68
N TYR A 206 -13.09 7.22 1.57
CA TYR A 206 -13.41 6.99 2.98
C TYR A 206 -13.95 8.24 3.68
N GLN A 207 -13.37 9.42 3.42
CA GLN A 207 -13.88 10.68 3.97
C GLN A 207 -15.32 10.96 3.52
N LYS A 208 -15.69 10.62 2.27
CA LYS A 208 -17.08 10.75 1.81
C LYS A 208 -18.05 9.81 2.53
N GLN A 209 -17.59 8.61 2.89
CA GLN A 209 -18.40 7.63 3.64
C GLN A 209 -18.55 8.00 5.13
N ALA A 210 -17.53 8.61 5.74
CA ALA A 210 -17.50 8.90 7.19
C ALA A 210 -16.84 10.25 7.51
N SER A 211 -17.42 11.34 7.01
CA SER A 211 -16.87 12.70 7.09
C SER A 211 -16.66 13.24 8.51
N ASN A 212 -17.38 12.71 9.49
CA ASN A 212 -17.23 13.07 10.90
C ASN A 212 -16.04 12.40 11.60
N ARG A 213 -15.46 11.34 11.02
CA ARG A 213 -14.35 10.56 11.60
C ARG A 213 -13.07 10.59 10.78
N ILE A 214 -13.17 10.91 9.49
CA ILE A 214 -12.06 10.79 8.56
C ILE A 214 -11.73 12.15 7.98
N ARG A 215 -10.45 12.50 8.04
CA ARG A 215 -9.92 13.74 7.49
C ARG A 215 -8.68 13.45 6.64
N THR A 216 -8.69 13.95 5.42
CA THR A 216 -7.59 13.80 4.46
C THR A 216 -6.84 15.12 4.29
N PHE A 217 -5.52 15.06 4.33
CA PHE A 217 -4.61 16.14 3.96
C PHE A 217 -3.84 15.74 2.71
N LEU A 218 -3.95 16.57 1.68
CA LEU A 218 -3.24 16.40 0.41
C LEU A 218 -2.04 17.34 0.37
N LEU A 219 -0.85 16.77 0.44
CA LEU A 219 0.42 17.43 0.20
C LEU A 219 0.79 17.36 -1.28
N LYS A 220 1.79 18.13 -1.70
CA LYS A 220 2.25 18.19 -3.10
C LYS A 220 3.76 18.13 -3.18
N ARG A 221 4.27 17.42 -4.19
CA ARG A 221 5.70 17.33 -4.53
C ARG A 221 6.56 16.78 -3.39
N ILE A 222 5.99 15.90 -2.57
CA ILE A 222 6.69 15.18 -1.51
C ILE A 222 6.69 13.71 -1.90
N ASN A 223 7.87 13.13 -2.06
CA ASN A 223 7.96 11.71 -2.42
C ASN A 223 7.61 10.80 -1.23
N HIS A 224 7.37 9.53 -1.55
CA HIS A 224 6.88 8.51 -0.65
C HIS A 224 7.64 8.36 0.67
N LEU A 225 8.98 8.53 0.65
CA LEU A 225 9.82 8.42 1.85
C LEU A 225 9.98 9.78 2.54
N ASN A 226 10.10 10.86 1.77
CA ASN A 226 10.28 12.21 2.30
C ASN A 226 9.07 12.72 3.07
N ILE A 227 7.89 12.12 2.92
CA ILE A 227 6.71 12.45 3.73
C ILE A 227 6.99 12.29 5.23
N LEU A 228 7.85 11.34 5.63
CA LEU A 228 8.23 11.09 7.02
C LEU A 228 9.05 12.24 7.65
N HIS A 229 9.70 13.04 6.80
CA HIS A 229 10.55 14.16 7.21
C HIS A 229 9.98 15.52 6.79
N SER A 230 8.76 15.53 6.23
CA SER A 230 8.13 16.74 5.75
C SER A 230 7.75 17.68 6.91
N PRO A 231 8.22 18.94 6.92
CA PRO A 231 7.76 19.92 7.91
C PRO A 231 6.24 20.11 7.87
N LEU A 232 5.64 20.10 6.67
CA LEU A 232 4.19 20.22 6.52
C LEU A 232 3.44 19.03 7.17
N MET A 233 3.99 17.82 7.04
CA MET A 233 3.41 16.64 7.68
C MET A 233 3.53 16.75 9.21
N LEU A 234 4.70 17.14 9.71
CA LEU A 234 4.93 17.35 11.15
C LEU A 234 4.00 18.43 11.74
N ASP A 235 3.82 19.55 11.05
CA ASP A 235 2.89 20.61 11.44
C ASP A 235 1.44 20.11 11.52
N ILE A 236 1.03 19.23 10.59
CA ILE A 236 -0.28 18.59 10.63
C ILE A 236 -0.38 17.67 11.85
N LEU A 237 0.64 16.84 12.13
CA LEU A 237 0.61 15.97 13.31
C LEU A 237 0.54 16.77 14.61
N GLU A 238 1.30 17.85 14.72
CA GLU A 238 1.28 18.70 15.91
C GLU A 238 -0.14 19.27 16.15
N LYS A 239 -0.76 19.82 15.10
CA LYS A 239 -2.12 20.39 15.19
C LYS A 239 -3.20 19.36 15.43
N GLU A 240 -3.11 18.18 14.82
CA GLU A 240 -4.17 17.18 14.88
C GLU A 240 -4.05 16.22 16.07
N LEU A 241 -2.89 16.17 16.75
CA LEU A 241 -2.64 15.26 17.89
C LEU A 241 -2.47 15.98 19.24
N TYR A 242 -2.02 17.25 19.27
CA TYR A 242 -1.68 17.97 20.51
C TYR A 242 -2.61 19.15 20.86
N LEU A 243 -3.74 19.31 20.17
CA LEU A 243 -4.77 20.32 20.45
C LEU A 243 -6.03 19.70 21.07
#